data_AF-A0A0D0DH66-F1
#
_entry.id   AF-A0A0D0DH66-F1
#
_cell.length_a   1.000
_cell.length_b   1.000
_cell.length_c   1.000
_cell.angle_alpha   90.00
_cell.angle_beta   90.00
_cell.angle_gamma   90.00
#
_symmetry.space_group_name_H-M   'P 1'
#
loop_
_entity.id
_entity.type
_entity.pdbx_description
1 polymer ?
#
loop_
_entity_poly.entity_id
_entity_poly.type
_entity_poly.pdbx_seq_one_letter_code
_entity_poly.pdbx_strand_id
1 'polypeptide(L)'
;MPPGSLASALEHTLLSPSATLRGSHASRWSLPPFIGGLGVGITQDFRARAPWYISDWTDAWNYRVIPATTLIFFANVLPGIAFSLDLVETTQQYGLSEVLISCFMAAFIFSVLGAQPLTIAGVTGPITVFNKTIYDIIEKQPNAPNYLHFIGWVYMWAAIIHWITATLNWCNFLKYVTRFSCDTFGFYVSWVYLQYGVQVITRQFSGGTDGAFVAIILALLMLVTSFLFQALSKRACFHSIIRRCFADYGMPISLVAASGMAYWGRFNSANSSTLPVGAAFRAANGRAWLVKFWELDGKWVGIALPFGIVLWILF
;
A
#
# COMPACT_ATOMS: atom_id res chain seq x y z
N MET A 1 46.62 13.39 -14.34
CA MET A 1 45.31 14.06 -14.45
C MET A 1 44.91 14.09 -15.93
N PRO A 2 43.68 13.68 -16.26
CA PRO A 2 42.66 14.71 -16.34
C PRO A 2 41.78 14.64 -15.10
N PRO A 3 41.53 15.75 -14.40
CA PRO A 3 40.71 15.79 -13.20
C PRO A 3 39.22 15.87 -13.58
N GLY A 4 38.79 15.00 -14.49
CA GLY A 4 37.47 15.10 -15.14
C GLY A 4 36.56 13.87 -14.99
N SER A 5 37.09 12.68 -14.67
CA SER A 5 36.28 11.45 -14.70
C SER A 5 35.59 11.08 -13.38
N LEU A 6 36.03 11.65 -12.25
CA LEU A 6 35.39 11.44 -10.95
C LEU A 6 34.25 12.45 -10.67
N ALA A 7 34.33 13.65 -11.24
CA ALA A 7 33.27 14.64 -11.16
C ALA A 7 32.05 14.26 -12.01
N SER A 8 32.27 13.75 -13.23
CA SER A 8 31.17 13.30 -14.10
C SER A 8 30.46 12.05 -13.60
N ALA A 9 31.15 11.18 -12.86
CA ALA A 9 30.55 9.99 -12.25
C ALA A 9 29.72 10.29 -11.00
N LEU A 10 30.00 11.40 -10.30
CA LEU A 10 29.22 11.87 -9.14
C LEU A 10 28.00 12.72 -9.53
N GLU A 11 27.99 13.26 -10.76
CA GLU A 11 26.87 14.05 -11.27
C GLU A 11 25.66 13.19 -11.67
N HIS A 12 25.89 11.90 -12.00
CA HIS A 12 24.82 10.97 -12.36
C HIS A 12 24.04 10.39 -11.16
N THR A 13 24.51 10.57 -9.93
CA THR A 13 23.88 10.00 -8.71
C THR A 13 22.98 10.96 -7.94
N LEU A 14 22.86 12.23 -8.37
CA LEU A 14 22.01 13.25 -7.73
C LEU A 14 20.74 13.60 -8.52
N LEU A 15 20.42 12.84 -9.56
CA LEU A 15 19.19 13.03 -10.33
C LEU A 15 18.01 12.41 -9.58
N SER A 16 17.32 13.26 -8.83
CA SER A 16 15.95 13.02 -8.38
C SER A 16 15.05 12.59 -9.56
N PRO A 17 14.11 11.64 -9.38
CA PRO A 17 13.29 11.08 -10.46
C PRO A 17 12.22 12.05 -11.01
N SER A 18 12.20 13.31 -10.57
CA SER A 18 11.30 14.33 -11.08
C SER A 18 11.80 14.86 -12.42
N ALA A 19 11.51 14.12 -13.49
CA ALA A 19 11.77 14.51 -14.88
C ALA A 19 10.87 15.67 -15.39
N THR A 20 10.34 16.51 -14.49
CA THR A 20 9.58 17.72 -14.81
C THR A 20 10.45 18.97 -14.96
N LEU A 21 11.77 18.88 -14.75
CA LEU A 21 12.68 20.04 -14.69
C LEU A 21 13.55 20.29 -15.94
N ARG A 22 13.27 19.66 -17.08
CA ARG A 22 13.85 20.14 -18.36
C ARG A 22 12.89 21.10 -19.06
N GLY A 23 12.81 22.31 -18.52
CA GLY A 23 12.13 23.45 -19.12
C GLY A 23 13.14 24.46 -19.64
N SER A 24 13.20 24.56 -20.97
CA SER A 24 13.87 25.61 -21.74
C SER A 24 13.66 27.02 -21.19
N HIS A 25 14.68 27.87 -21.30
CA HIS A 25 14.54 29.32 -21.30
C HIS A 25 13.51 29.74 -22.37
N ALA A 26 12.26 29.90 -21.96
CA ALA A 26 11.23 30.54 -22.74
C ALA A 26 10.59 31.61 -21.84
N SER A 27 11.10 32.84 -21.96
CA SER A 27 10.47 34.02 -21.40
C SER A 27 9.14 34.26 -22.12
N ARG A 28 8.04 33.86 -21.49
CA ARG A 28 6.73 34.42 -21.78
C ARG A 28 5.94 34.36 -20.50
N TRP A 29 5.34 35.49 -20.12
CA TRP A 29 4.42 35.60 -19.00
C TRP A 29 3.32 34.54 -19.16
N SER A 30 3.52 33.37 -18.54
CA SER A 30 2.55 32.31 -18.49
C SER A 30 1.57 32.63 -17.38
N LEU A 31 0.28 32.64 -17.71
CA LEU A 31 -0.80 32.61 -16.74
C LEU A 31 -0.45 31.57 -15.66
N PRO A 32 -0.79 31.84 -14.38
CA PRO A 32 -0.43 30.92 -13.33
C PRO A 32 -0.95 29.52 -13.66
N PRO A 33 -0.20 28.45 -13.35
CA PRO A 33 -0.43 27.10 -13.87
C PRO A 33 -1.78 26.48 -13.47
N PHE A 34 -2.57 27.15 -12.63
CA PHE A 34 -3.95 26.80 -12.31
C PHE A 34 -4.99 27.36 -13.32
N ILE A 35 -4.59 28.21 -14.26
CA ILE A 35 -5.46 28.82 -15.32
C ILE A 35 -5.13 28.22 -16.71
N GLY A 36 -4.10 27.39 -16.83
CA GLY A 36 -3.96 26.53 -18.01
C GLY A 36 -5.20 25.64 -18.10
N GLY A 37 -5.83 25.57 -19.28
CA GLY A 37 -7.17 24.99 -19.46
C GLY A 37 -7.42 23.65 -18.76
N LEU A 38 -8.71 23.35 -18.54
CA LEU A 38 -9.15 22.11 -17.89
C LEU A 38 -8.49 20.88 -18.54
N GLY A 39 -7.88 20.02 -17.72
CA GLY A 39 -7.27 18.76 -18.17
C GLY A 39 -5.89 18.87 -18.83
N VAL A 40 -5.28 20.06 -18.90
CA VAL A 40 -3.94 20.22 -19.48
C VAL A 40 -2.88 19.35 -18.76
N GLY A 41 -2.91 19.25 -17.44
CA GLY A 41 -1.98 18.41 -16.66
C GLY A 41 -2.07 16.92 -17.04
N ILE A 42 -3.29 16.39 -17.12
CA ILE A 42 -3.54 14.99 -17.53
C ILE A 42 -2.92 14.72 -18.91
N THR A 43 -3.09 15.65 -19.87
CA THR A 43 -2.51 15.47 -21.20
C THR A 43 -0.98 15.53 -21.21
N GLN A 44 -0.37 16.31 -20.31
CA GLN A 44 1.08 16.39 -20.17
C GLN A 44 1.64 15.10 -19.58
N ASP A 45 0.99 14.57 -18.53
CA ASP A 45 1.38 13.31 -17.90
C ASP A 45 1.30 12.15 -18.89
N PHE A 46 0.21 12.07 -19.66
CA PHE A 46 0.05 11.04 -20.70
C PHE A 46 1.14 11.14 -21.78
N ARG A 47 1.42 12.35 -22.29
CA ARG A 47 2.46 12.56 -23.30
C ARG A 47 3.86 12.24 -22.78
N ALA A 48 4.13 12.53 -21.52
CA ALA A 48 5.41 12.20 -20.88
C ALA A 48 5.59 10.69 -20.71
N ARG A 49 4.51 9.97 -20.38
CA ARG A 49 4.52 8.52 -20.09
C ARG A 49 4.45 7.63 -21.32
N ALA A 50 3.63 7.99 -22.30
CA ALA A 50 3.34 7.17 -23.48
C ALA A 50 4.58 6.59 -24.20
N PRO A 51 5.69 7.32 -24.44
CA PRO A 51 6.83 6.75 -25.18
C PRO A 51 7.55 5.62 -24.45
N TRP A 52 7.50 5.60 -23.11
CA TRP A 52 8.22 4.61 -22.28
C TRP A 52 7.41 3.34 -22.04
N TYR A 53 6.10 3.35 -22.30
CA TYR A 53 5.24 2.24 -21.93
C TYR A 53 5.63 0.92 -22.62
N ILE A 54 6.03 0.98 -23.89
CA ILE A 54 6.43 -0.21 -24.64
C ILE A 54 7.80 -0.71 -24.18
N SER A 55 8.74 0.20 -23.90
CA SER A 55 10.08 -0.17 -23.42
C SER A 55 10.05 -0.83 -22.04
N ASP A 56 9.11 -0.45 -21.18
CA ASP A 56 8.98 -1.03 -19.84
C ASP A 56 8.76 -2.56 -19.88
N TRP A 57 8.02 -3.07 -20.87
CA TRP A 57 7.80 -4.51 -21.04
C TRP A 57 9.05 -5.25 -21.52
N THR A 58 9.87 -4.63 -22.36
CA THR A 58 11.14 -5.22 -22.80
C THR A 58 12.19 -5.15 -21.71
N ASP A 59 12.23 -4.05 -20.94
CA ASP A 59 13.19 -3.83 -19.85
C ASP A 59 12.89 -4.74 -18.64
N ALA A 60 11.63 -5.14 -18.47
CA ALA A 60 11.22 -6.11 -17.46
C ALA A 60 11.77 -7.53 -17.71
N TRP A 61 12.33 -7.83 -18.89
CA TRP A 61 12.98 -9.11 -19.17
C TRP A 61 14.39 -9.20 -18.55
N ASN A 62 14.45 -9.05 -17.23
CA ASN A 62 15.67 -9.13 -16.45
C ASN A 62 15.49 -10.14 -15.31
N TYR A 63 16.50 -10.99 -15.09
CA TYR A 63 16.49 -11.98 -14.02
C TYR A 63 16.25 -11.38 -12.62
N ARG A 64 16.54 -10.08 -12.43
CA ARG A 64 16.33 -9.35 -11.17
C ARG A 64 14.85 -9.02 -10.88
N VAL A 65 13.97 -9.15 -11.86
CA VAL A 65 12.54 -8.89 -11.66
C VAL A 65 11.92 -9.98 -10.78
N ILE A 66 12.28 -11.25 -10.97
CA ILE A 66 11.78 -12.37 -10.17
C ILE A 66 11.99 -12.17 -8.65
N PRO A 67 13.20 -11.86 -8.16
CA PRO A 67 13.40 -11.59 -6.75
C PRO A 67 12.66 -10.35 -6.26
N ALA A 68 12.68 -9.26 -7.04
CA ALA A 68 11.99 -8.02 -6.68
C ALA A 68 10.47 -8.24 -6.55
N THR A 69 9.85 -8.95 -7.50
CA THR A 69 8.43 -9.31 -7.45
C THR A 69 8.11 -10.16 -6.22
N THR A 70 8.96 -11.15 -5.89
CA THR A 70 8.77 -12.00 -4.72
C THR A 70 8.85 -11.21 -3.42
N LEU A 71 9.87 -10.35 -3.29
CA LEU A 71 10.06 -9.49 -2.12
C LEU A 71 8.88 -8.53 -1.93
N ILE A 72 8.49 -7.82 -2.99
CA ILE A 72 7.40 -6.83 -2.94
C ILE A 72 6.04 -7.52 -2.71
N PHE A 73 5.82 -8.71 -3.26
CA PHE A 73 4.61 -9.49 -3.00
C PHE A 73 4.43 -9.73 -1.50
N PHE A 74 5.42 -10.30 -0.82
CA PHE A 74 5.33 -10.53 0.63
C PHE A 74 5.31 -9.23 1.44
N ALA A 75 6.05 -8.21 1.00
CA ALA A 75 6.09 -6.92 1.70
C ALA A 75 4.73 -6.19 1.66
N ASN A 76 3.94 -6.36 0.61
CA ASN A 76 2.62 -5.74 0.48
C ASN A 76 1.50 -6.64 1.06
N VAL A 77 1.55 -7.95 0.80
CA VAL A 77 0.52 -8.89 1.25
C VAL A 77 0.46 -9.03 2.76
N LEU A 78 1.60 -9.07 3.47
CA LEU A 78 1.60 -9.27 4.92
C LEU A 78 0.91 -8.13 5.69
N PRO A 79 1.27 -6.85 5.50
CA PRO A 79 0.54 -5.74 6.12
C PRO A 79 -0.90 -5.67 5.63
N GLY A 80 -1.13 -5.92 4.33
CA GLY A 80 -2.47 -5.93 3.74
C GLY A 80 -3.42 -6.92 4.42
N ILE A 81 -2.97 -8.17 4.66
CA ILE A 81 -3.74 -9.18 5.41
C ILE A 81 -3.97 -8.70 6.84
N ALA A 82 -2.94 -8.19 7.52
CA ALA A 82 -3.06 -7.79 8.91
C ALA A 82 -4.08 -6.64 9.11
N PHE A 83 -4.09 -5.65 8.21
CA PHE A 83 -5.07 -4.56 8.23
C PHE A 83 -6.47 -5.02 7.81
N SER A 84 -6.56 -5.96 6.87
CA SER A 84 -7.84 -6.50 6.41
C SER A 84 -8.50 -7.34 7.51
N LEU A 85 -7.73 -8.14 8.25
CA LEU A 85 -8.25 -8.94 9.36
C LEU A 85 -8.86 -8.07 10.46
N ASP A 86 -8.18 -6.99 10.86
CA ASP A 86 -8.73 -6.06 11.86
C ASP A 86 -10.02 -5.36 11.39
N LEU A 87 -10.10 -5.04 10.10
CA LEU A 87 -11.32 -4.49 9.50
C LEU A 87 -12.46 -5.51 9.54
N VAL A 88 -12.19 -6.76 9.15
CA VAL A 88 -13.16 -7.86 9.15
C VAL A 88 -13.63 -8.15 10.58
N GLU A 89 -12.71 -8.26 11.53
CA GLU A 89 -13.02 -8.50 12.95
C GLU A 89 -13.91 -7.41 13.53
N THR A 90 -13.63 -6.14 13.23
CA THR A 90 -14.38 -5.02 13.80
C THR A 90 -15.75 -4.83 13.13
N THR A 91 -15.81 -4.88 11.80
CA THR A 91 -17.03 -4.50 11.07
C THR A 91 -17.96 -5.70 10.82
N GLN A 92 -17.42 -6.91 10.67
CA GLN A 92 -18.15 -8.12 10.23
C GLN A 92 -18.93 -7.93 8.90
N GLN A 93 -18.70 -6.83 8.18
CA GLN A 93 -19.36 -6.50 6.90
C GLN A 93 -18.49 -6.86 5.69
N TYR A 94 -17.17 -6.87 5.86
CA TYR A 94 -16.20 -7.23 4.83
C TYR A 94 -15.73 -8.67 4.98
N GLY A 95 -15.45 -9.33 3.85
CA GLY A 95 -14.74 -10.60 3.82
C GLY A 95 -13.25 -10.39 3.56
N LEU A 96 -12.38 -11.20 4.17
CA LEU A 96 -10.94 -11.14 3.90
C LEU A 96 -10.64 -11.35 2.40
N SER A 97 -11.34 -12.28 1.77
CA SER A 97 -11.27 -12.53 0.32
C SER A 97 -11.67 -11.31 -0.51
N GLU A 98 -12.74 -10.61 -0.13
CA GLU A 98 -13.23 -9.42 -0.83
C GLU A 98 -12.19 -8.30 -0.82
N VAL A 99 -11.58 -8.05 0.34
CA VAL A 99 -10.55 -7.01 0.49
C VAL A 99 -9.30 -7.38 -0.31
N LEU A 100 -8.85 -8.64 -0.26
CA LEU A 100 -7.68 -9.08 -1.03
C LEU A 100 -7.89 -8.99 -2.54
N ILE A 101 -9.08 -9.35 -3.04
CA ILE A 101 -9.43 -9.21 -4.47
C ILE A 101 -9.48 -7.74 -4.86
N SER A 102 -10.05 -6.88 -4.01
CA SER A 102 -10.08 -5.43 -4.24
C SER A 102 -8.65 -4.86 -4.36
N CYS A 103 -7.77 -5.21 -3.43
CA CYS A 103 -6.35 -4.83 -3.47
C CYS A 103 -5.67 -5.28 -4.77
N PHE A 104 -5.87 -6.54 -5.14
CA PHE A 104 -5.27 -7.11 -6.35
C PHE A 104 -5.76 -6.39 -7.62
N MET A 105 -7.08 -6.19 -7.75
CA MET A 105 -7.67 -5.51 -8.90
C MET A 105 -7.19 -4.06 -9.00
N ALA A 106 -7.17 -3.34 -7.88
CA ALA A 106 -6.69 -1.96 -7.84
C ALA A 106 -5.20 -1.86 -8.20
N ALA A 107 -4.34 -2.72 -7.63
CA ALA A 107 -2.91 -2.76 -7.93
C ALA A 107 -2.64 -3.15 -9.40
N PHE A 108 -3.43 -4.08 -9.97
CA PHE A 108 -3.33 -4.48 -11.37
C PHE A 108 -3.72 -3.34 -12.32
N ILE A 109 -4.86 -2.68 -12.08
CA ILE A 109 -5.30 -1.55 -12.91
C ILE A 109 -4.28 -0.41 -12.81
N PHE A 110 -3.79 -0.12 -11.60
CA PHE A 110 -2.81 0.94 -11.38
C PHE A 110 -1.45 0.63 -12.01
N SER A 111 -0.98 -0.62 -12.01
CA SER A 111 0.29 -0.98 -12.65
C SER A 111 0.22 -0.90 -14.19
N VAL A 112 -0.94 -1.19 -14.79
CA VAL A 112 -1.15 -1.16 -16.23
C VAL A 112 -1.43 0.25 -16.75
N LEU A 113 -2.21 1.06 -16.04
CA LEU A 113 -2.66 2.39 -16.49
C LEU A 113 -1.96 3.56 -15.78
N GLY A 114 -1.22 3.31 -14.70
CA GLY A 114 -0.57 4.33 -13.90
C GLY A 114 0.58 5.02 -14.63
N ALA A 115 0.77 6.31 -14.33
CA ALA A 115 1.91 7.08 -14.83
C ALA A 115 3.24 6.68 -14.17
N GLN A 116 3.20 6.01 -13.01
CA GLN A 116 4.37 5.58 -12.24
C GLN A 116 4.22 4.10 -11.79
N PRO A 117 4.78 3.13 -12.52
CA PRO A 117 4.60 1.70 -12.24
C PRO A 117 5.42 1.21 -11.04
N LEU A 118 6.41 1.99 -10.57
CA LEU A 118 7.16 1.66 -9.35
C LEU A 118 6.36 1.91 -8.07
N THR A 119 5.25 2.65 -8.15
CA THR A 119 4.41 2.93 -6.98
C THR A 119 3.60 1.69 -6.61
N ILE A 120 3.73 1.26 -5.35
CA ILE A 120 3.03 0.09 -4.81
C ILE A 120 1.75 0.57 -4.13
N ALA A 121 0.61 0.21 -4.69
CA ALA A 121 -0.70 0.43 -4.08
C ALA A 121 -1.10 -0.76 -3.21
N GLY A 122 -1.71 -0.47 -2.06
CA GLY A 122 -2.18 -1.47 -1.11
C GLY A 122 -3.02 -0.86 -0.01
N VAL A 123 -3.72 -1.70 0.75
CA VAL A 123 -4.47 -1.27 1.94
C VAL A 123 -3.50 -0.91 3.06
N THR A 124 -3.77 0.20 3.73
CA THR A 124 -2.93 0.75 4.80
C THR A 124 -3.73 0.92 6.10
N GLY A 125 -3.03 1.04 7.22
CA GLY A 125 -3.66 1.28 8.52
C GLY A 125 -4.63 2.47 8.56
N PRO A 126 -4.28 3.66 8.00
CA PRO A 126 -5.18 4.82 8.02
C PRO A 126 -6.55 4.57 7.39
N ILE A 127 -6.62 3.87 6.24
CA ILE A 127 -7.90 3.55 5.60
C ILE A 127 -8.70 2.51 6.39
N THR A 128 -8.03 1.55 7.04
CA THR A 128 -8.69 0.61 7.95
C THR A 128 -9.31 1.33 9.15
N VAL A 129 -8.54 2.20 9.82
CA VAL A 129 -9.02 2.99 10.97
C VAL A 129 -10.15 3.93 10.55
N PHE A 130 -10.07 4.52 9.36
CA PHE A 130 -11.12 5.38 8.83
C PHE A 130 -12.43 4.60 8.60
N ASN A 131 -12.37 3.44 7.94
CA ASN A 131 -13.55 2.60 7.71
C ASN A 131 -14.18 2.10 9.02
N LYS A 132 -13.36 1.72 9.99
CA LYS A 132 -13.79 1.34 11.35
C LYS A 132 -14.50 2.49 12.06
N THR A 133 -13.94 3.69 11.98
CA THR A 133 -14.52 4.88 12.61
C THR A 133 -15.85 5.25 11.98
N ILE A 134 -15.98 5.16 10.65
CA ILE A 134 -17.27 5.35 9.96
C ILE A 134 -18.28 4.32 10.45
N TYR A 135 -17.88 3.05 10.53
CA TYR A 135 -18.75 1.98 11.01
C TYR A 135 -19.28 2.28 12.43
N ASP A 136 -18.39 2.63 13.36
CA ASP A 136 -18.76 2.95 14.74
C ASP A 136 -19.65 4.19 14.85
N ILE A 137 -19.48 5.19 13.97
CA ILE A 137 -20.33 6.39 13.94
C ILE A 137 -21.74 6.05 13.44
N ILE A 138 -21.82 5.24 12.37
CA ILE A 138 -23.09 4.89 11.72
C ILE A 138 -23.92 3.97 12.63
N GLU A 139 -23.30 2.98 13.25
CA GLU A 139 -23.98 2.01 14.12
C GLU A 139 -24.59 2.68 15.38
N LYS A 140 -24.01 3.81 15.82
CA LYS A 140 -24.53 4.58 16.98
C LYS A 140 -25.73 5.47 16.65
N GLN A 141 -26.13 5.59 15.37
CA GLN A 141 -27.26 6.44 14.99
C GLN A 141 -28.59 5.70 15.17
N PRO A 142 -29.66 6.39 15.64
CA PRO A 142 -30.96 5.77 15.90
C PRO A 142 -31.67 5.23 14.64
N ASN A 143 -31.33 5.77 13.46
CA ASN A 143 -31.82 5.30 12.15
C ASN A 143 -30.64 4.96 11.23
N ALA A 144 -29.77 4.03 11.66
CA ALA A 144 -28.55 3.68 10.94
C ALA A 144 -28.87 3.16 9.52
N PRO A 145 -28.30 3.74 8.46
CA PRO A 145 -28.37 3.16 7.12
C PRO A 145 -27.52 1.89 7.06
N ASN A 146 -27.75 1.05 6.05
CA ASN A 146 -26.83 -0.03 5.75
C ASN A 146 -25.42 0.53 5.48
N TYR A 147 -24.46 0.13 6.30
CA TYR A 147 -23.07 0.60 6.23
C TYR A 147 -22.45 0.43 4.84
N LEU A 148 -22.71 -0.69 4.16
CA LEU A 148 -22.17 -0.95 2.82
C LEU A 148 -22.73 0.02 1.76
N HIS A 149 -23.97 0.46 1.93
CA HIS A 149 -24.56 1.46 1.04
C HIS A 149 -23.96 2.84 1.32
N PHE A 150 -23.78 3.18 2.60
CA PHE A 150 -23.17 4.44 3.01
C PHE A 150 -21.73 4.57 2.54
N ILE A 151 -20.89 3.56 2.77
CA ILE A 151 -19.47 3.59 2.38
C ILE A 151 -19.29 3.64 0.84
N GLY A 152 -20.21 3.03 0.08
CA GLY A 152 -20.23 3.15 -1.37
C GLY A 152 -20.35 4.60 -1.84
N TRP A 153 -21.21 5.40 -1.19
CA TRP A 153 -21.32 6.84 -1.48
C TRP A 153 -20.11 7.63 -1.00
N VAL A 154 -19.49 7.28 0.13
CA VAL A 154 -18.24 7.90 0.58
C VAL A 154 -17.15 7.74 -0.49
N TYR A 155 -16.98 6.53 -1.03
CA TYR A 155 -16.02 6.26 -2.10
C TYR A 155 -16.39 6.95 -3.41
N MET A 156 -17.69 7.04 -3.74
CA MET A 156 -18.16 7.76 -4.91
C MET A 156 -17.85 9.26 -4.83
N TRP A 157 -18.11 9.90 -3.69
CA TRP A 157 -17.77 11.30 -3.46
C TRP A 157 -16.27 11.53 -3.56
N ALA A 158 -15.46 10.67 -2.94
CA ALA A 158 -14.01 10.75 -3.08
C ALA A 158 -13.59 10.65 -4.55
N ALA A 159 -14.10 9.70 -5.33
CA ALA A 159 -13.78 9.55 -6.75
C ALA A 159 -14.14 10.80 -7.58
N ILE A 160 -15.33 11.39 -7.36
CA ILE A 160 -15.76 12.63 -8.02
C ILE A 160 -14.78 13.76 -7.72
N ILE A 161 -14.39 13.93 -6.45
CA ILE A 161 -13.47 14.98 -6.04
C ILE A 161 -12.08 14.75 -6.67
N HIS A 162 -11.59 13.51 -6.74
CA HIS A 162 -10.34 13.19 -7.45
C HIS A 162 -10.38 13.56 -8.94
N TRP A 163 -11.49 13.32 -9.64
CA TRP A 163 -11.62 13.74 -11.04
C TRP A 163 -11.64 15.26 -11.18
N ILE A 164 -12.33 15.97 -10.28
CA ILE A 164 -12.33 17.43 -10.25
C ILE A 164 -10.91 17.96 -9.99
N THR A 165 -10.19 17.44 -9.01
CA THR A 165 -8.84 17.90 -8.67
C THR A 165 -7.82 17.60 -9.76
N ALA A 166 -7.96 16.46 -10.45
CA ALA A 166 -7.15 16.10 -11.61
C ALA A 166 -7.41 17.07 -12.79
N THR A 167 -8.67 17.38 -13.10
CA THR A 167 -9.00 18.32 -14.19
C THR A 167 -8.60 19.76 -13.92
N LEU A 168 -8.62 20.18 -12.64
CA LEU A 168 -8.19 21.51 -12.18
C LEU A 168 -6.68 21.63 -11.96
N ASN A 169 -5.90 20.59 -12.22
CA ASN A 169 -4.44 20.57 -12.03
C ASN A 169 -3.99 20.87 -10.59
N TRP A 170 -4.77 20.46 -9.58
CA TRP A 170 -4.44 20.71 -8.16
C TRP A 170 -3.21 19.93 -7.69
N CYS A 171 -2.81 18.86 -8.39
CA CYS A 171 -1.56 18.15 -8.11
C CYS A 171 -0.31 19.06 -8.19
N ASN A 172 -0.40 20.20 -8.86
CA ASN A 172 0.66 21.23 -8.87
C ASN A 172 0.96 21.80 -7.47
N PHE A 173 0.07 21.67 -6.49
CA PHE A 173 0.34 22.08 -5.11
C PHE A 173 1.35 21.16 -4.41
N LEU A 174 1.55 19.93 -4.89
CA LEU A 174 2.55 19.01 -4.32
C LEU A 174 3.97 19.54 -4.43
N LYS A 175 4.24 20.51 -5.32
CA LYS A 175 5.55 21.19 -5.42
C LYS A 175 5.93 21.97 -4.15
N TYR A 176 4.96 22.30 -3.30
CA TYR A 176 5.20 22.97 -2.02
C TYR A 176 5.51 21.98 -0.89
N VAL A 177 5.32 20.68 -1.12
CA VAL A 177 5.68 19.64 -0.15
C VAL A 177 7.19 19.46 -0.17
N THR A 178 7.81 19.64 0.99
CA THR A 178 9.26 19.55 1.16
C THR A 178 9.69 18.14 1.58
N ARG A 179 10.98 17.82 1.43
CA ARG A 179 11.56 16.56 1.94
C ARG A 179 11.30 16.35 3.42
N PHE A 180 11.32 17.43 4.23
CA PHE A 180 11.02 17.35 5.66
C PHE A 180 9.62 16.76 5.92
N SER A 181 8.61 17.22 5.18
CA SER A 181 7.24 16.70 5.29
C SER A 181 7.16 15.23 4.86
N CYS A 182 7.80 14.87 3.73
CA CYS A 182 7.82 13.49 3.23
C CYS A 182 8.53 12.52 4.19
N ASP A 183 9.69 12.89 4.71
CA ASP A 183 10.48 12.05 5.63
C ASP A 183 9.75 11.88 6.97
N THR A 184 9.13 12.97 7.48
CA THR A 184 8.31 12.91 8.70
C THR A 184 7.08 12.00 8.51
N PHE A 185 6.41 12.07 7.35
CA PHE A 185 5.29 11.20 7.03
C PHE A 185 5.73 9.73 6.90
N GLY A 186 6.86 9.47 6.24
CA GLY A 186 7.44 8.13 6.14
C GLY A 186 7.80 7.54 7.51
N PHE A 187 8.33 8.36 8.41
CA PHE A 187 8.57 7.99 9.81
C PHE A 187 7.25 7.66 10.55
N TYR A 188 6.22 8.48 10.39
CA TYR A 188 4.89 8.22 10.98
C TYR A 188 4.32 6.88 10.52
N VAL A 189 4.34 6.60 9.21
CA VAL A 189 3.86 5.31 8.67
C VAL A 189 4.66 4.14 9.24
N SER A 190 5.99 4.28 9.31
CA SER A 190 6.88 3.25 9.89
C SER A 190 6.57 2.97 11.36
N TRP A 191 6.28 4.02 12.14
CA TRP A 191 5.90 3.91 13.54
C TRP A 191 4.54 3.21 13.74
N VAL A 192 3.54 3.56 12.92
CA VAL A 192 2.23 2.90 12.94
C VAL A 192 2.38 1.42 12.61
N TYR A 193 3.18 1.05 11.62
CA TYR A 193 3.43 -0.36 11.28
C TYR A 193 4.07 -1.12 12.44
N LEU A 194 5.03 -0.51 13.14
CA LEU A 194 5.67 -1.12 14.30
C LEU A 194 4.68 -1.33 15.46
N GLN A 195 3.91 -0.29 15.82
CA GLN A 195 2.89 -0.37 16.86
C GLN A 195 1.82 -1.41 16.52
N TYR A 196 1.39 -1.46 15.26
CA TYR A 196 0.39 -2.41 14.81
C TYR A 196 0.92 -3.85 14.85
N GLY A 197 2.18 -4.08 14.48
CA GLY A 197 2.83 -5.39 14.66
C GLY A 197 2.81 -5.85 16.11
N VAL A 198 3.10 -4.96 17.06
CA VAL A 198 2.98 -5.26 18.50
C VAL A 198 1.53 -5.56 18.88
N GLN A 199 0.56 -4.79 18.39
CA GLN A 199 -0.86 -5.00 18.66
C GLN A 199 -1.37 -6.35 18.15
N VAL A 200 -0.92 -6.81 16.96
CA VAL A 200 -1.29 -8.13 16.42
C VAL A 200 -0.78 -9.25 17.33
N ILE A 201 0.43 -9.11 17.88
CA ILE A 201 1.01 -10.07 18.83
C ILE A 201 0.24 -10.04 20.16
N THR A 202 -0.07 -8.86 20.71
CA THR A 202 -0.79 -8.77 21.98
C THR A 202 -2.21 -9.31 21.91
N ARG A 203 -2.87 -9.22 20.74
CA ARG A 203 -4.18 -9.87 20.51
C ARG A 203 -4.13 -11.39 20.64
N GLN A 204 -2.99 -12.04 20.36
CA GLN A 204 -2.90 -13.50 20.47
C GLN A 204 -3.03 -14.00 21.91
N PHE A 205 -2.79 -13.15 22.91
CA PHE A 205 -2.93 -13.51 24.31
C PHE A 205 -4.38 -13.80 24.73
N SER A 206 -5.39 -13.34 23.98
CA SER A 206 -6.79 -13.65 24.28
C SER A 206 -7.15 -15.11 23.95
N GLY A 207 -6.41 -15.78 23.06
CA GLY A 207 -6.67 -17.16 22.62
C GLY A 207 -5.96 -18.24 23.44
N GLY A 208 -5.10 -17.86 24.39
CA GLY A 208 -4.32 -18.76 25.22
C GLY A 208 -2.84 -18.34 25.32
N THR A 209 -2.22 -18.56 26.48
CA THR A 209 -0.83 -18.16 26.74
C THR A 209 0.17 -18.92 25.89
N ASP A 210 -0.08 -20.21 25.66
CA ASP A 210 0.88 -21.10 25.01
C ASP A 210 1.02 -20.75 23.52
N GLY A 211 -0.09 -20.51 22.83
CA GLY A 211 -0.10 -20.04 21.44
C GLY A 211 0.53 -18.65 21.29
N ALA A 212 0.27 -17.73 22.25
CA ALA A 212 0.86 -16.40 22.23
C ALA A 212 2.39 -16.41 22.38
N PHE A 213 2.94 -17.26 23.26
CA PHE A 213 4.39 -17.42 23.39
C PHE A 213 5.03 -17.98 22.12
N VAL A 214 4.39 -18.96 21.47
CA VAL A 214 4.86 -19.47 20.17
C VAL A 214 4.82 -18.37 19.11
N ALA A 215 3.75 -17.58 19.04
CA ALA A 215 3.67 -16.45 18.11
C ALA A 215 4.80 -15.42 18.32
N ILE A 216 5.14 -15.10 19.57
CA ILE A 216 6.28 -14.22 19.89
C ILE A 216 7.60 -14.83 19.42
N ILE A 217 7.84 -16.12 19.70
CA ILE A 217 9.07 -16.81 19.28
C ILE A 217 9.19 -16.78 17.75
N LEU A 218 8.12 -17.09 17.02
CA LEU A 218 8.10 -17.10 15.56
C LEU A 218 8.30 -15.69 14.97
N ALA A 219 7.68 -14.67 15.56
CA ALA A 219 7.86 -13.28 15.13
C ALA A 219 9.30 -12.80 15.33
N LEU A 220 9.91 -13.09 16.50
CA LEU A 220 11.30 -12.77 16.78
C LEU A 220 12.26 -13.55 15.89
N LEU A 221 11.97 -14.83 15.61
CA LEU A 221 12.75 -15.64 14.69
C LEU A 221 12.75 -15.05 13.27
N MET A 222 11.57 -14.69 12.75
CA MET A 222 11.46 -14.05 11.43
C MET A 222 12.22 -12.72 11.39
N LEU A 223 12.09 -11.90 12.44
CA LEU A 223 12.78 -10.62 12.57
C LEU A 223 14.31 -10.82 12.55
N VAL A 224 14.84 -11.64 13.46
CA VAL A 224 16.28 -11.89 13.59
C VAL A 224 16.86 -12.49 12.32
N THR A 225 16.21 -13.49 11.73
CA THR A 225 16.69 -14.11 10.49
C THR A 225 16.67 -13.14 9.31
N SER A 226 15.63 -12.30 9.18
CA SER A 226 15.56 -11.29 8.13
C SER A 226 16.66 -10.24 8.26
N PHE A 227 16.93 -9.75 9.49
CA PHE A 227 18.03 -8.83 9.75
C PHE A 227 19.39 -9.49 9.55
N LEU A 228 19.53 -10.77 9.89
CA LEU A 228 20.75 -11.54 9.65
C LEU A 228 21.04 -11.65 8.15
N PHE A 229 20.05 -12.00 7.32
CA PHE A 229 20.23 -12.03 5.86
C PHE A 229 20.62 -10.65 5.30
N GLN A 230 20.00 -9.57 5.79
CA GLN A 230 20.38 -8.20 5.41
C GLN A 230 21.78 -7.80 5.89
N ALA A 231 22.22 -8.27 7.06
CA ALA A 231 23.56 -8.00 7.56
C ALA A 231 24.62 -8.81 6.77
N LEU A 232 24.35 -10.08 6.48
CA LEU A 232 25.22 -10.95 5.69
C LEU A 232 25.34 -10.47 4.24
N SER A 233 24.28 -9.89 3.67
CA SER A 233 24.32 -9.31 2.31
C SER A 233 25.18 -8.03 2.21
N LYS A 234 25.46 -7.36 3.34
CA LYS A 234 26.36 -6.19 3.36
C LYS A 234 27.83 -6.57 3.60
N ARG A 235 28.10 -7.74 4.17
CA ARG A 235 29.46 -8.20 4.48
C ARG A 235 30.18 -8.73 3.24
N ALA A 236 31.49 -8.52 3.18
CA ALA A 236 32.36 -8.99 2.08
C ALA A 236 32.75 -10.48 2.18
N CYS A 237 32.24 -11.21 3.20
CA CYS A 237 32.67 -12.57 3.49
C CYS A 237 32.17 -13.62 2.48
N PHE A 238 31.22 -13.28 1.61
CA PHE A 238 30.61 -14.22 0.65
C PHE A 238 30.81 -13.81 -0.80
N HIS A 239 30.74 -14.82 -1.69
CA HIS A 239 30.72 -14.60 -3.13
C HIS A 239 29.53 -13.71 -3.56
N SER A 240 29.72 -12.91 -4.60
CA SER A 240 28.78 -11.86 -5.03
C SER A 240 27.36 -12.35 -5.33
N ILE A 241 27.22 -13.58 -5.81
CA ILE A 241 25.93 -14.22 -6.12
C ILE A 241 25.14 -14.52 -4.85
N ILE A 242 25.80 -15.12 -3.85
CA ILE A 242 25.19 -15.49 -2.56
C ILE A 242 24.73 -14.23 -1.83
N ARG A 243 25.57 -13.18 -1.87
CA ARG A 243 25.27 -11.88 -1.29
C ARG A 243 24.00 -11.24 -1.88
N ARG A 244 23.84 -11.31 -3.20
CA ARG A 244 22.64 -10.83 -3.90
C ARG A 244 21.41 -11.67 -3.52
N CYS A 245 21.54 -12.99 -3.51
CA CYS A 245 20.46 -13.89 -3.07
C CYS A 245 19.97 -13.56 -1.65
N PHE A 246 20.87 -13.29 -0.70
CA PHE A 246 20.48 -12.89 0.67
C PHE A 246 19.81 -11.52 0.73
N ALA A 247 20.22 -10.55 -0.09
CA ALA A 247 19.55 -9.25 -0.16
C ALA A 247 18.13 -9.36 -0.72
N ASP A 248 17.96 -10.20 -1.73
CA ASP A 248 16.75 -10.29 -2.53
C ASP A 248 15.69 -11.25 -1.93
N TYR A 249 16.11 -12.42 -1.46
CA TYR A 249 15.23 -13.48 -0.96
C TYR A 249 15.25 -13.64 0.57
N GLY A 250 16.03 -12.84 1.29
CA GLY A 250 16.19 -12.97 2.75
C GLY A 250 14.85 -12.91 3.50
N MET A 251 14.01 -11.91 3.23
CA MET A 251 12.70 -11.76 3.88
C MET A 251 11.72 -12.89 3.50
N PRO A 252 11.52 -13.24 2.20
CA PRO A 252 10.68 -14.38 1.81
C PRO A 252 11.11 -15.71 2.43
N ILE A 253 12.41 -16.02 2.43
CA ILE A 253 12.93 -17.27 3.01
C ILE A 253 12.69 -17.29 4.53
N SER A 254 12.95 -16.18 5.22
CA SER A 254 12.66 -16.05 6.66
C SER A 254 11.19 -16.27 6.98
N LEU A 255 10.27 -15.74 6.17
CA LEU A 255 8.83 -15.93 6.34
C LEU A 255 8.44 -17.41 6.18
N VAL A 256 8.89 -18.06 5.11
CA VAL A 256 8.57 -19.47 4.84
C VAL A 256 9.17 -20.37 5.92
N ALA A 257 10.40 -20.11 6.35
CA ALA A 257 11.06 -20.87 7.40
C ALA A 257 10.34 -20.71 8.76
N ALA A 258 9.96 -19.50 9.14
CA ALA A 258 9.21 -19.25 10.37
C ALA A 258 7.81 -19.87 10.31
N SER A 259 7.11 -19.76 9.18
CA SER A 259 5.80 -20.39 8.97
C SER A 259 5.89 -21.91 9.02
N GLY A 260 6.93 -22.51 8.43
CA GLY A 260 7.18 -23.95 8.51
C GLY A 260 7.49 -24.42 9.92
N MET A 261 8.21 -23.61 10.71
CA MET A 261 8.50 -23.92 12.11
C MET A 261 7.24 -23.97 12.98
N ALA A 262 6.20 -23.19 12.65
CA ALA A 262 4.91 -23.23 13.35
C ALA A 262 4.27 -24.62 13.33
N TYR A 263 4.44 -25.35 12.23
CA TYR A 263 3.92 -26.71 12.06
C TYR A 263 4.86 -27.81 12.58
N TRP A 264 6.03 -27.44 13.09
CA TRP A 264 7.06 -28.41 13.47
C TRP A 264 7.00 -28.79 14.96
N GLY A 265 6.85 -30.09 15.24
CA GLY A 265 7.04 -30.67 16.56
C GLY A 265 6.13 -30.07 17.64
N ARG A 266 6.73 -29.63 18.76
CA ARG A 266 6.01 -29.07 19.92
C ARG A 266 5.35 -27.71 19.65
N PHE A 267 5.73 -27.01 18.58
CA PHE A 267 5.08 -25.75 18.20
C PHE A 267 3.67 -25.99 17.63
N ASN A 268 3.47 -27.11 16.93
CA ASN A 268 2.16 -27.49 16.43
C ASN A 268 1.20 -27.84 17.57
N SER A 269 1.69 -28.49 18.63
CA SER A 269 0.85 -28.84 19.80
C SER A 269 0.35 -27.62 20.59
N ALA A 270 0.97 -26.45 20.42
CA ALA A 270 0.55 -25.22 21.08
C ALA A 270 -0.66 -24.54 20.40
N ASN A 271 -1.15 -25.07 19.27
CA ASN A 271 -2.29 -24.55 18.50
C ASN A 271 -2.26 -23.01 18.34
N SER A 272 -1.14 -22.48 17.84
CA SER A 272 -1.03 -21.06 17.52
C SER A 272 -2.12 -20.67 16.51
N SER A 273 -2.71 -19.49 16.69
CA SER A 273 -3.69 -18.94 15.75
C SER A 273 -3.10 -18.90 14.34
N THR A 274 -3.89 -19.38 13.38
CA THR A 274 -3.55 -19.33 11.96
C THR A 274 -4.49 -18.38 11.25
N LEU A 275 -4.10 -17.94 10.04
CA LEU A 275 -4.95 -17.08 9.24
C LEU A 275 -6.29 -17.78 8.96
N PRO A 276 -7.43 -17.09 9.10
CA PRO A 276 -8.73 -17.69 8.83
C PRO A 276 -8.85 -18.03 7.35
N VAL A 277 -9.04 -19.31 7.05
CA VAL A 277 -9.24 -19.81 5.69
C VAL A 277 -10.74 -19.97 5.45
N GLY A 278 -11.29 -19.15 4.55
CA GLY A 278 -12.69 -19.22 4.13
C GLY A 278 -12.88 -19.98 2.82
N ALA A 279 -14.14 -20.27 2.46
CA ALA A 279 -14.48 -20.76 1.13
C ALA A 279 -14.09 -19.72 0.07
N ALA A 280 -13.46 -20.18 -1.01
CA ALA A 280 -12.94 -19.31 -2.07
C ALA A 280 -14.05 -18.42 -2.68
N PHE A 281 -13.75 -17.13 -2.86
CA PHE A 281 -14.59 -16.16 -3.58
C PHE A 281 -16.05 -16.10 -3.13
N ARG A 282 -16.32 -16.29 -1.83
CA ARG A 282 -17.64 -15.99 -1.27
C ARG A 282 -17.67 -14.61 -0.66
N ALA A 283 -18.79 -13.93 -0.86
CA ALA A 283 -19.04 -12.65 -0.22
C ALA A 283 -19.32 -12.84 1.28
N ALA A 284 -19.02 -11.82 2.07
CA ALA A 284 -19.27 -11.83 3.51
C ALA A 284 -20.75 -12.10 3.80
N ASN A 285 -21.04 -12.94 4.80
CA ASN A 285 -22.40 -13.25 5.25
C ASN A 285 -23.34 -13.82 4.16
N GLY A 286 -22.80 -14.36 3.05
CA GLY A 286 -23.59 -14.93 1.95
C GLY A 286 -24.35 -13.90 1.10
N ARG A 287 -23.96 -12.61 1.17
CA ARG A 287 -24.59 -11.52 0.40
C ARG A 287 -24.29 -11.60 -1.10
N ALA A 288 -25.04 -10.85 -1.91
CA ALA A 288 -24.68 -10.64 -3.31
C ALA A 288 -23.41 -9.79 -3.42
N TRP A 289 -22.55 -10.09 -4.40
CA TRP A 289 -21.31 -9.33 -4.66
C TRP A 289 -21.57 -7.85 -4.98
N LEU A 290 -22.63 -7.58 -5.74
CA LEU A 290 -23.02 -6.21 -6.08
C LEU A 290 -23.83 -5.60 -4.95
N VAL A 291 -23.27 -4.59 -4.29
CA VAL A 291 -23.97 -3.77 -3.32
C VAL A 291 -24.76 -2.69 -4.05
N LYS A 292 -26.07 -2.63 -3.82
CA LYS A 292 -26.94 -1.62 -4.41
C LYS A 292 -26.87 -0.30 -3.63
N PHE A 293 -25.70 0.33 -3.63
CA PHE A 293 -25.48 1.56 -2.87
C PHE A 293 -26.40 2.73 -3.29
N TRP A 294 -26.96 2.69 -4.50
CA TRP A 294 -27.93 3.69 -4.99
C TRP A 294 -29.32 3.60 -4.32
N GLU A 295 -29.62 2.54 -3.56
CA GLU A 295 -30.88 2.41 -2.80
C GLU A 295 -30.81 3.13 -1.42
N LEU A 296 -29.81 3.99 -1.21
CA LEU A 296 -29.65 4.78 0.02
C LEU A 296 -30.55 6.03 0.01
N ASP A 297 -31.19 6.32 1.15
CA ASP A 297 -31.97 7.53 1.33
C ASP A 297 -31.10 8.79 1.12
N GLY A 298 -31.62 9.78 0.40
CA GLY A 298 -30.88 10.95 -0.08
C GLY A 298 -30.26 11.79 1.04
N LYS A 299 -30.86 11.75 2.25
CA LYS A 299 -30.29 12.36 3.45
C LYS A 299 -28.89 11.83 3.75
N TRP A 300 -28.70 10.51 3.66
CA TRP A 300 -27.42 9.85 3.97
C TRP A 300 -26.39 10.04 2.85
N VAL A 301 -26.85 10.21 1.61
CA VAL A 301 -25.97 10.55 0.48
C VAL A 301 -25.27 11.89 0.71
N GLY A 302 -25.97 12.90 1.23
CA GLY A 302 -25.37 14.19 1.60
C GLY A 302 -24.43 14.08 2.81
N ILE A 303 -24.79 13.28 3.81
CA ILE A 303 -23.96 13.04 5.01
C ILE A 303 -22.66 12.30 4.67
N ALA A 304 -22.61 11.54 3.59
CA ALA A 304 -21.40 10.85 3.14
C ALA A 304 -20.32 11.80 2.57
N LEU A 305 -20.68 13.02 2.16
CA LEU A 305 -19.76 13.95 1.48
C LEU A 305 -18.55 14.37 2.36
N PRO A 306 -18.71 14.80 3.63
CA PRO A 306 -17.56 15.10 4.49
C PRO A 306 -16.58 13.94 4.65
N PHE A 307 -17.08 12.71 4.76
CA PHE A 307 -16.23 11.52 4.80
C PHE A 307 -15.49 11.32 3.48
N GLY A 308 -16.16 11.56 2.33
CA GLY A 308 -15.53 11.53 1.01
C GLY A 308 -14.42 12.57 0.85
N ILE A 309 -14.60 13.78 1.41
CA ILE A 309 -13.56 14.83 1.42
C ILE A 309 -12.36 14.40 2.26
N VAL A 310 -12.58 13.85 3.46
CA VAL A 310 -11.49 13.34 4.31
C VAL A 310 -10.74 12.22 3.61
N LEU A 311 -11.47 11.32 2.94
CA LEU A 311 -10.86 10.25 2.16
C LEU A 311 -10.05 10.78 0.97
N TRP A 312 -10.53 11.82 0.29
CA TRP A 312 -9.78 12.50 -0.77
C TRP A 312 -8.54 13.23 -0.26
N ILE A 313 -8.54 13.77 0.96
CA ILE A 313 -7.32 14.39 1.53
C ILE A 313 -6.28 13.32 1.90
N LEU A 314 -6.74 12.12 2.25
CA LEU A 314 -5.88 11.02 2.67
C LEU A 314 -5.12 10.36 1.50
N PHE A 315 -5.64 10.44 0.27
CA PHE A 315 -5.14 9.75 -0.93
C PHE A 315 -4.82 10.72 -2.07
#